data_AF-A0A0S7Z250-F1
#
_entry.id   AF-A0A0S7Z250-F1
#
_cell.length_a   1.000
_cell.length_b   1.000
_cell.length_c   1.000
_cell.angle_alpha   90.00
_cell.angle_beta   90.00
_cell.angle_gamma   90.00
#
_symmetry.space_group_name_H-M   'P 1'
#
loop_
_entity.id
_entity.type
_entity.pdbx_description
1 polymer ?
#
loop_
_entity_poly.entity_id
_entity_poly.type
_entity_poly.pdbx_seq_one_letter_code
_entity_poly.pdbx_strand_id
1 'polypeptide(L)'
;MIAEIPMSESEISRLLDDIVEIHYGYIDMGYAWLFPKREYISAGIGGRLIKAKTLIQRLRSYLRSHGLRDDVRVRGCFLPISRFRHNVYAERLMLTGDAAGFVDSFSGEGIRWAILSGKIAARTAIRCHEKNRFSADEFKEYQDQCFSNFGADLLRSAKLADRLFGHPWILLKTALINDRILKMHLKTITGEISFREYADWVRIRFPLFFIKRFFSPKKENTSKPTHCSLL
;
A
#
# COMPACT_ATOMS: atom_id res chain seq x y z
N MET A 1 1.06 -0.48 12.42
CA MET A 1 1.05 0.31 13.67
C MET A 1 0.98 1.77 13.31
N ILE A 2 0.25 2.57 14.07
CA ILE A 2 0.02 3.99 13.81
C ILE A 2 0.01 4.77 15.13
N ALA A 3 0.53 5.98 15.10
CA ALA A 3 0.42 6.99 16.14
C ALA A 3 -0.04 8.31 15.52
N GLU A 4 -0.88 9.03 16.26
CA GLU A 4 -1.27 10.40 15.90
C GLU A 4 -0.52 11.34 16.82
N ILE A 5 0.22 12.28 16.23
CA ILE A 5 1.12 13.18 16.96
C ILE A 5 0.54 14.58 16.84
N PRO A 6 -0.10 15.13 17.89
CA PRO A 6 -0.65 16.47 17.85
C PRO A 6 0.43 17.50 17.53
N MET A 7 0.16 18.37 16.56
CA MET A 7 1.09 19.39 16.08
C MET A 7 0.32 20.46 15.32
N SER A 8 0.69 21.73 15.43
CA SER A 8 0.00 22.79 14.70
C SER A 8 0.31 22.73 13.19
N GLU A 9 -0.63 23.17 12.36
CA GLU A 9 -0.46 23.24 10.90
C GLU A 9 0.84 23.98 10.49
N SER A 10 1.19 25.04 11.22
CA SER A 10 2.43 25.80 10.99
C SER A 10 3.72 25.03 11.29
N GLU A 11 3.68 24.10 12.24
CA GLU A 11 4.82 23.23 12.58
C GLU A 11 4.89 22.07 11.60
N ILE A 12 3.74 21.51 11.21
CA ILE A 12 3.65 20.43 10.22
C ILE A 12 4.18 20.91 8.87
N SER A 13 3.75 22.08 8.40
CA SER A 13 4.20 22.66 7.13
C SER A 13 5.71 22.93 7.16
N ARG A 14 6.26 23.40 8.29
CA ARG A 14 7.72 23.56 8.46
C ARG A 14 8.51 22.25 8.49
N LEU A 15 7.91 21.17 8.98
CA LEU A 15 8.58 19.89 9.14
C LEU A 15 8.51 19.01 7.89
N LEU A 16 7.35 19.01 7.22
CA LEU A 16 7.00 18.09 6.14
C LEU A 16 6.65 18.79 4.83
N ASP A 17 6.74 20.12 4.71
CA ASP A 17 6.35 20.89 3.52
C ASP A 17 4.94 20.53 2.99
N ASP A 18 4.04 20.09 3.89
CA ASP A 18 2.71 19.56 3.60
C ASP A 18 2.67 18.38 2.59
N ILE A 19 3.80 17.68 2.42
CA ILE A 19 3.89 16.49 1.58
C ILE A 19 3.66 15.20 2.36
N VAL A 20 3.09 14.21 1.67
CA VAL A 20 3.02 12.84 2.17
C VAL A 20 4.37 12.17 1.98
N GLU A 21 4.93 11.66 3.08
CA GLU A 21 6.15 10.87 3.03
C GLU A 21 5.88 9.39 3.19
N ILE A 22 6.52 8.58 2.34
CA ILE A 22 6.51 7.12 2.41
C ILE A 22 7.96 6.64 2.36
N HIS A 23 8.37 5.94 3.42
CA HIS A 23 9.74 5.54 3.66
C HIS A 23 9.88 4.02 3.48
N TYR A 24 10.40 3.62 2.33
CA TYR A 24 10.70 2.22 2.04
C TYR A 24 12.07 1.81 2.61
N GLY A 25 12.22 0.56 3.02
CA GLY A 25 13.48 0.01 3.51
C GLY A 25 13.74 0.20 5.01
N TYR A 26 13.00 1.08 5.69
CA TYR A 26 13.07 1.23 7.16
C TYR A 26 12.59 -0.03 7.90
N ILE A 27 11.55 -0.68 7.36
CA ILE A 27 11.08 -1.98 7.80
C ILE A 27 11.24 -2.96 6.65
N ASP A 28 11.83 -4.10 6.98
CA ASP A 28 11.88 -5.26 6.11
C ASP A 28 10.44 -5.65 5.72
N MET A 29 10.14 -5.55 4.42
CA MET A 29 8.90 -6.04 3.82
C MET A 29 7.68 -5.23 4.27
N GLY A 30 7.85 -3.91 4.23
CA GLY A 30 6.84 -2.91 4.52
C GLY A 30 7.37 -1.51 4.27
N TYR A 31 6.71 -0.52 4.85
CA TYR A 31 7.10 0.88 4.73
C TYR A 31 6.67 1.63 5.99
N ALA A 32 7.33 2.76 6.25
CA ALA A 32 6.87 3.75 7.21
C ALA A 32 6.22 4.93 6.47
N TRP A 33 5.39 5.70 7.16
CA TRP A 33 4.76 6.87 6.58
C TRP A 33 4.64 8.01 7.59
N LEU A 34 4.63 9.24 7.07
CA LEU A 34 4.23 10.46 7.75
C LEU A 34 3.20 11.17 6.88
N PHE A 35 1.95 11.19 7.32
CA PHE A 35 0.86 11.87 6.63
C PHE A 35 0.47 13.13 7.39
N PRO A 36 0.74 14.33 6.85
CA PRO A 36 0.31 15.58 7.47
C PRO A 36 -1.22 15.65 7.50
N LYS A 37 -1.77 16.08 8.65
CA LYS A 37 -3.17 16.47 8.84
C LYS A 37 -3.19 17.87 9.45
N ARG A 38 -4.36 18.51 9.51
CA ARG A 38 -4.49 19.89 10.00
C ARG A 38 -3.98 20.09 11.43
N GLU A 39 -4.21 19.12 12.31
CA GLU A 39 -3.95 19.26 13.76
C GLU A 39 -2.99 18.19 14.31
N TYR A 40 -2.49 17.30 13.44
CA TYR A 40 -1.62 16.21 13.84
C TYR A 40 -0.89 15.59 12.65
N ILE A 41 0.16 14.83 12.92
CA ILE A 41 0.80 13.93 11.95
C ILE A 41 0.32 12.51 12.21
N SER A 42 -0.17 11.85 11.18
CA SER A 42 -0.42 10.40 11.20
C SER A 42 0.87 9.70 10.80
N ALA A 43 1.56 9.14 11.80
CA ALA A 43 2.82 8.43 11.62
C ALA A 43 2.61 6.94 11.83
N GLY A 44 3.17 6.12 10.96
CA GLY A 44 3.00 4.68 11.12
C GLY A 44 3.98 3.83 10.35
N ILE A 45 3.86 2.54 10.60
CA ILE A 45 4.66 1.50 9.98
C ILE A 45 3.78 0.29 9.64
N GLY A 46 3.97 -0.24 8.44
CA GLY A 46 3.40 -1.50 7.98
C GLY A 46 4.51 -2.53 7.85
N GLY A 47 4.22 -3.80 8.16
CA GLY A 47 5.19 -4.88 8.01
C GLY A 47 4.60 -6.24 8.38
N ARG A 48 5.39 -7.30 8.19
CA ARG A 48 4.96 -8.68 8.46
C ARG A 48 4.59 -8.90 9.93
N LEU A 49 3.52 -9.68 10.15
CA LEU A 49 2.98 -9.99 11.46
C LEU A 49 3.99 -10.64 12.43
N ILE A 50 4.91 -11.46 11.91
CA ILE A 50 5.94 -12.14 12.71
C ILE A 50 6.80 -11.13 13.52
N LYS A 51 6.86 -9.87 13.09
CA LYS A 51 7.63 -8.80 13.74
C LYS A 51 6.77 -7.89 14.64
N ALA A 52 5.49 -8.20 14.92
CA ALA A 52 4.56 -7.27 15.57
C ALA A 52 5.04 -6.66 16.90
N LYS A 53 5.70 -7.44 17.78
CA LYS A 53 6.27 -6.91 19.04
C LYS A 53 7.40 -5.90 18.80
N THR A 54 8.22 -6.12 17.77
CA THR A 54 9.30 -5.19 17.41
C THR A 54 8.81 -4.01 16.58
N LEU A 55 7.62 -4.09 15.97
CA LEU A 55 7.04 -2.96 15.25
C LEU A 55 6.84 -1.75 16.18
N ILE A 56 6.28 -1.91 17.38
CA ILE A 56 6.08 -0.77 18.29
C ILE A 56 7.41 -0.05 18.60
N GLN A 57 8.46 -0.82 18.88
CA GLN A 57 9.79 -0.27 19.14
C GLN A 57 10.36 0.42 17.89
N ARG A 58 10.19 -0.18 16.70
CA ARG A 58 10.59 0.43 15.42
C ARG A 58 9.82 1.72 15.12
N LEU A 59 8.53 1.78 15.43
CA LEU A 59 7.74 3.00 15.28
C LEU A 59 8.30 4.09 16.18
N ARG A 60 8.56 3.79 17.46
CA ARG A 60 9.16 4.78 18.37
C ARG A 60 10.54 5.25 17.90
N SER A 61 11.38 4.34 17.42
CA SER A 61 12.67 4.72 16.81
C SER A 61 12.50 5.58 15.57
N TYR A 62 11.50 5.29 14.74
CA TYR A 62 11.16 6.08 13.55
C TYR A 62 10.72 7.49 13.93
N LEU A 63 9.87 7.63 14.95
CA LEU A 63 9.44 8.92 15.45
C LEU A 63 10.62 9.75 15.94
N ARG A 64 11.48 9.16 16.78
CA ARG A 64 12.69 9.83 17.28
C ARG A 64 13.64 10.27 16.16
N SER A 65 13.81 9.46 15.11
CA SER A 65 14.68 9.82 13.99
C SER A 65 14.14 10.97 13.14
N HIS A 66 12.85 11.29 13.25
CA HIS A 66 12.20 12.43 12.57
C HIS A 66 11.94 13.61 13.52
N GLY A 67 12.53 13.61 14.72
CA GLY A 67 12.32 14.66 15.72
C GLY A 67 10.89 14.69 16.30
N LEU A 68 10.13 13.60 16.15
CA LEU A 68 8.77 13.49 16.62
C LEU A 68 8.72 12.83 18.01
N ARG A 69 7.71 13.24 18.79
CA ARG A 69 7.40 12.64 20.09
C ARG A 69 7.04 11.17 19.95
N ASP A 70 7.64 10.31 20.78
CA ASP A 70 7.41 8.86 20.77
C ASP A 70 6.65 8.34 22.00
N ASP A 71 6.31 9.24 22.93
CA ASP A 71 5.46 9.04 24.10
C ASP A 71 3.96 9.12 23.76
N VAL A 72 3.61 8.67 22.55
CA VAL A 72 2.25 8.73 21.99
C VAL A 72 1.57 7.36 22.01
N ARG A 73 0.23 7.38 22.02
CA ARG A 73 -0.58 6.16 21.97
C ARG A 73 -0.43 5.48 20.61
N VAL A 74 0.12 4.28 20.62
CA VAL A 74 0.23 3.44 19.42
C VAL A 74 -0.99 2.54 19.27
N ARG A 75 -1.55 2.49 18.07
CA ARG A 75 -2.62 1.57 17.66
C ARG A 75 -2.13 0.66 16.54
N GLY A 76 -2.78 -0.48 16.36
CA GLY A 76 -2.47 -1.41 15.29
C GLY A 76 -3.73 -2.12 14.82
N CYS A 77 -3.77 -2.41 13.52
CA CYS A 77 -4.75 -3.27 12.90
C CYS A 77 -4.04 -4.27 12.00
N PHE A 78 -4.71 -5.38 11.72
CA PHE A 78 -4.29 -6.33 10.71
C PHE A 78 -4.83 -5.87 9.36
N LEU A 79 -4.04 -6.02 8.30
CA LEU A 79 -4.50 -5.82 6.93
C LEU A 79 -4.91 -7.19 6.36
N PRO A 80 -6.23 -7.43 6.14
CA PRO A 80 -6.71 -8.69 5.61
C PRO A 80 -6.42 -8.75 4.10
N ILE A 81 -5.33 -9.42 3.75
CA ILE A 81 -4.95 -9.64 2.36
C ILE A 81 -5.61 -10.94 1.88
N SER A 82 -6.76 -10.83 1.23
CA SER A 82 -7.40 -11.96 0.56
C SER A 82 -6.91 -12.07 -0.88
N ARG A 83 -6.69 -13.31 -1.31
CA ARG A 83 -6.31 -13.64 -2.69
C ARG A 83 -7.52 -14.21 -3.44
N PHE A 84 -8.73 -13.71 -3.16
CA PHE A 84 -9.99 -14.21 -3.72
C PHE A 84 -10.12 -15.75 -3.63
N ARG A 85 -9.67 -16.33 -2.50
CA ARG A 85 -9.66 -17.80 -2.29
C ARG A 85 -10.93 -18.33 -1.64
N HIS A 86 -11.87 -17.46 -1.32
CA HIS A 86 -13.14 -17.77 -0.68
C HIS A 86 -14.26 -16.98 -1.34
N ASN A 87 -15.49 -17.45 -1.17
CA ASN A 87 -16.66 -16.70 -1.61
C ASN A 87 -16.84 -15.47 -0.73
N VAL A 88 -17.03 -14.31 -1.35
CA VAL A 88 -17.31 -13.05 -0.64
C VAL A 88 -18.82 -12.80 -0.45
N TYR A 89 -19.62 -13.85 -0.61
CA TYR A 89 -21.08 -13.81 -0.50
C TYR A 89 -21.63 -15.16 -0.03
N ALA A 90 -22.86 -15.12 0.49
CA ALA A 90 -23.72 -16.27 0.75
C ALA A 90 -25.19 -15.84 0.53
N GLU A 91 -26.15 -16.72 0.81
CA GLU A 91 -27.56 -16.33 0.81
C GLU A 91 -27.77 -15.14 1.75
N ARG A 92 -28.37 -14.06 1.24
CA ARG A 92 -28.65 -12.82 1.97
C ARG A 92 -27.42 -12.14 2.60
N LEU A 93 -26.20 -12.50 2.21
CA LEU A 93 -24.96 -11.94 2.76
C LEU A 93 -23.96 -11.57 1.66
N MET A 94 -23.42 -10.35 1.72
CA MET A 94 -22.27 -9.91 0.93
C MET A 94 -21.22 -9.28 1.84
N LEU A 95 -19.97 -9.69 1.69
CA LEU A 95 -18.83 -9.09 2.38
C LEU A 95 -18.24 -7.99 1.50
N THR A 96 -17.81 -6.89 2.11
CA THR A 96 -17.20 -5.74 1.41
C THR A 96 -15.91 -5.30 2.11
N GLY A 97 -15.06 -4.56 1.40
CA GLY A 97 -13.81 -4.01 1.94
C GLY A 97 -12.94 -5.04 2.67
N ASP A 98 -12.49 -4.66 3.87
CA ASP A 98 -11.63 -5.50 4.73
C ASP A 98 -12.29 -6.84 5.09
N ALA A 99 -13.62 -6.88 5.25
CA ALA A 99 -14.34 -8.12 5.56
C ALA A 99 -14.28 -9.12 4.40
N ALA A 100 -14.22 -8.64 3.16
CA ALA A 100 -13.96 -9.47 1.97
C ALA A 100 -12.46 -9.68 1.68
N GLY A 101 -11.60 -9.02 2.46
CA GLY A 101 -10.15 -9.00 2.29
C GLY A 101 -9.67 -8.33 1.00
N PHE A 102 -10.38 -7.30 0.53
CA PHE A 102 -10.04 -6.56 -0.68
C PHE A 102 -8.88 -5.56 -0.53
N VAL A 103 -7.96 -5.79 0.41
CA VAL A 103 -6.79 -4.93 0.60
C VAL A 103 -5.72 -5.25 -0.45
N ASP A 104 -5.16 -4.22 -1.08
CA ASP A 104 -4.02 -4.36 -1.98
C ASP A 104 -2.78 -4.81 -1.21
N SER A 105 -2.19 -5.93 -1.63
CA SER A 105 -1.07 -6.55 -0.91
C SER A 105 0.25 -5.81 -1.06
N PHE A 106 0.38 -4.99 -2.10
CA PHE A 106 1.60 -4.27 -2.43
C PHE A 106 1.62 -2.92 -1.75
N SER A 107 0.56 -2.12 -1.93
CA SER A 107 0.46 -0.78 -1.35
C SER A 107 -0.12 -0.78 0.06
N GLY A 108 -0.89 -1.80 0.45
CA GLY A 108 -1.67 -1.79 1.69
C GLY A 108 -2.94 -0.92 1.62
N GLU A 109 -3.31 -0.43 0.44
CA GLU A 109 -4.49 0.40 0.22
C GLU A 109 -5.77 -0.45 0.24
N GLY A 110 -6.78 -0.03 0.99
CA GLY A 110 -8.07 -0.73 1.12
C GLY A 110 -9.30 0.16 0.99
N ILE A 111 -9.15 1.48 1.10
CA ILE A 111 -10.28 2.44 1.16
C ILE A 111 -11.03 2.46 -0.18
N ARG A 112 -10.31 2.58 -1.28
CA ARG A 112 -10.89 2.57 -2.63
C ARG A 112 -11.63 1.28 -2.90
N TRP A 113 -11.06 0.14 -2.50
CA TRP A 113 -11.68 -1.17 -2.70
C TRP A 113 -12.89 -1.39 -1.80
N ALA A 114 -12.88 -0.87 -0.58
CA ALA A 114 -14.06 -0.84 0.30
C ALA A 114 -15.20 -0.03 -0.33
N ILE A 115 -14.91 1.16 -0.87
CA ILE A 115 -15.90 2.00 -1.54
C ILE A 115 -16.45 1.32 -2.79
N LEU A 116 -15.57 0.79 -3.65
CA LEU A 116 -15.97 0.13 -4.90
C LEU A 116 -16.80 -1.12 -4.64
N SER A 117 -16.36 -2.00 -3.72
CA SER A 117 -17.13 -3.20 -3.35
C SER A 117 -18.47 -2.84 -2.71
N GLY A 118 -18.53 -1.84 -1.82
CA GLY A 118 -19.78 -1.35 -1.26
C GLY A 118 -20.77 -0.87 -2.32
N LYS A 119 -20.29 -0.15 -3.34
CA LYS A 119 -21.12 0.31 -4.46
C LYS A 119 -21.67 -0.85 -5.30
N ILE A 120 -20.86 -1.87 -5.57
CA ILE A 120 -21.30 -3.06 -6.31
C ILE A 120 -22.32 -3.83 -5.45
N ALA A 121 -22.04 -4.05 -4.16
CA ALA A 121 -22.93 -4.73 -3.24
C ALA A 121 -24.30 -4.03 -3.14
N ALA A 122 -24.32 -2.70 -3.03
CA ALA A 122 -25.56 -1.92 -2.99
C ALA A 122 -26.40 -2.12 -4.27
N ARG A 123 -25.77 -2.07 -5.45
CA ARG A 123 -26.45 -2.32 -6.74
C ARG A 123 -27.02 -3.74 -6.81
N THR A 124 -26.24 -4.74 -6.39
CA THR A 124 -26.70 -6.12 -6.31
C THR A 124 -27.89 -6.26 -5.36
N ALA A 125 -27.82 -5.64 -4.18
CA ALA A 125 -28.89 -5.69 -3.18
C ALA A 125 -30.20 -5.08 -3.69
N ILE A 126 -30.14 -3.91 -4.35
CA ILE A 126 -31.32 -3.25 -4.95
C ILE A 126 -31.99 -4.16 -5.98
N ARG A 127 -31.22 -4.68 -6.95
CA ARG A 127 -31.74 -5.58 -7.98
C ARG A 127 -32.37 -6.84 -7.39
N CYS A 128 -31.73 -7.42 -6.38
CA CYS A 128 -32.22 -8.62 -5.70
C CYS A 128 -33.51 -8.33 -4.92
N HIS A 129 -33.60 -7.15 -4.30
CA HIS A 129 -34.79 -6.68 -3.62
C HIS A 129 -35.97 -6.48 -4.57
N GLU A 130 -35.76 -5.84 -5.73
CA GLU A 130 -36.80 -5.64 -6.76
C GLU A 130 -37.39 -6.97 -7.26
N LYS A 131 -36.58 -8.03 -7.30
CA LYS A 131 -37.00 -9.37 -7.74
C LYS A 131 -37.47 -10.27 -6.58
N ASN A 132 -37.32 -9.82 -5.34
CA ASN A 132 -37.48 -10.62 -4.12
C ASN A 132 -36.69 -11.94 -4.14
N ARG A 133 -35.45 -11.91 -4.62
CA ARG A 133 -34.56 -13.08 -4.72
C ARG A 133 -33.23 -12.79 -4.05
N PHE A 134 -32.85 -13.61 -3.07
CA PHE A 134 -31.64 -13.38 -2.26
C PHE A 134 -30.77 -14.63 -2.12
N SER A 135 -30.92 -15.60 -3.03
CA SER A 135 -30.12 -16.82 -3.03
C SER A 135 -28.65 -16.52 -3.31
N ALA A 136 -27.76 -17.46 -2.97
CA ALA A 136 -26.35 -17.36 -3.27
C ALA A 136 -26.09 -17.16 -4.79
N ASP A 137 -26.87 -17.81 -5.65
CA ASP A 137 -26.71 -17.69 -7.11
C ASP A 137 -26.94 -16.27 -7.62
N GLU A 138 -27.92 -15.55 -7.06
CA GLU A 138 -28.18 -14.14 -7.42
C GLU A 138 -27.03 -13.22 -6.99
N PHE A 139 -26.30 -13.61 -5.93
CA PHE A 139 -25.16 -12.88 -5.39
C PHE A 139 -23.83 -13.30 -6.02
N LYS A 140 -23.78 -14.37 -6.81
CA LYS A 140 -22.59 -14.73 -7.59
C LYS A 140 -22.12 -13.57 -8.47
N GLU A 141 -23.06 -12.85 -9.06
CA GLU A 141 -22.76 -11.71 -9.92
C GLU A 141 -22.02 -10.59 -9.16
N TYR A 142 -22.27 -10.41 -7.86
CA TYR A 142 -21.51 -9.45 -7.05
C TYR A 142 -20.02 -9.80 -7.03
N GLN A 143 -19.68 -11.07 -6.80
CA GLN A 143 -18.29 -11.53 -6.83
C GLN A 143 -17.67 -11.40 -8.22
N ASP A 144 -18.41 -11.77 -9.27
CA ASP A 144 -17.94 -11.67 -10.65
C ASP A 144 -17.64 -10.20 -11.02
N GLN A 145 -18.51 -9.27 -10.63
CA GLN A 145 -18.30 -7.84 -10.84
C GLN A 145 -17.11 -7.32 -10.04
N CYS A 146 -16.96 -7.68 -8.76
CA CYS A 146 -15.78 -7.32 -7.96
C CYS A 146 -14.48 -7.83 -8.62
N PHE A 147 -14.49 -9.08 -9.08
CA PHE A 147 -13.32 -9.69 -9.72
C PHE A 147 -12.94 -8.99 -11.03
N SER A 148 -13.93 -8.69 -11.86
CA SER A 148 -13.73 -8.00 -13.15
C SER A 148 -13.25 -6.55 -12.97
N ASN A 149 -13.82 -5.82 -12.00
CA ASN A 149 -13.47 -4.42 -11.76
C ASN A 149 -12.08 -4.25 -11.15
N PHE A 150 -11.72 -5.10 -10.18
CA PHE A 150 -10.47 -4.91 -9.43
C PHE A 150 -9.82 -6.19 -8.90
N GLY A 151 -10.56 -7.30 -8.76
CA GLY A 151 -9.98 -8.51 -8.16
C GLY A 151 -8.83 -9.11 -8.95
N ALA A 152 -8.86 -9.04 -10.29
CA ALA A 152 -7.74 -9.45 -11.12
C ALA A 152 -6.45 -8.63 -10.84
N ASP A 153 -6.60 -7.34 -10.55
CA ASP A 153 -5.49 -6.45 -10.22
C ASP A 153 -4.95 -6.72 -8.82
N LEU A 154 -5.84 -6.90 -7.82
CA LEU A 154 -5.45 -7.31 -6.47
C LEU A 154 -4.68 -8.64 -6.47
N LEU A 155 -5.09 -9.62 -7.29
CA LEU A 155 -4.35 -10.87 -7.45
C LEU A 155 -2.96 -10.69 -8.06
N ARG A 156 -2.81 -9.81 -9.05
CA ARG A 156 -1.50 -9.50 -9.64
C ARG A 156 -0.63 -8.76 -8.63
N SER A 157 -1.20 -7.80 -7.90
CA SER A 157 -0.55 -7.08 -6.82
C SER A 157 -0.02 -8.05 -5.76
N ALA A 158 -0.84 -8.98 -5.28
CA ALA A 158 -0.43 -10.05 -4.37
C ALA A 158 0.72 -10.91 -4.92
N LYS A 159 0.66 -11.30 -6.19
CA LYS A 159 1.74 -12.08 -6.83
C LYS A 159 3.03 -11.27 -6.98
N LEU A 160 2.95 -9.97 -7.27
CA LEU A 160 4.14 -9.11 -7.34
C LEU A 160 4.74 -8.92 -5.94
N ALA A 161 3.90 -8.66 -4.95
CA ALA A 161 4.30 -8.54 -3.56
C ALA A 161 5.06 -9.80 -3.12
N ASP A 162 4.51 -11.01 -3.33
CA ASP A 162 5.18 -12.28 -3.02
C ASP A 162 6.56 -12.44 -3.68
N ARG A 163 6.73 -11.96 -4.92
CA ARG A 163 8.03 -12.02 -5.63
C ARG A 163 9.04 -11.02 -5.11
N LEU A 164 8.60 -9.78 -4.87
CA LEU A 164 9.44 -8.78 -4.18
C LEU A 164 9.86 -9.30 -2.81
N PHE A 165 8.95 -9.98 -2.14
CA PHE A 165 9.13 -10.57 -0.83
C PHE A 165 10.13 -11.73 -0.81
N GLY A 166 10.29 -12.46 -1.91
CA GLY A 166 11.34 -13.46 -2.06
C GLY A 166 12.75 -12.88 -2.23
N HIS A 167 12.87 -11.67 -2.81
CA HIS A 167 14.16 -11.03 -3.15
C HIS A 167 14.17 -9.51 -2.87
N PRO A 168 13.95 -9.08 -1.61
CA PRO A 168 13.66 -7.69 -1.26
C PRO A 168 14.79 -6.73 -1.64
N TRP A 169 16.04 -7.06 -1.33
CA TRP A 169 17.17 -6.13 -1.53
C TRP A 169 17.52 -5.84 -2.99
N ILE A 170 17.28 -6.76 -3.92
CA ILE A 170 17.61 -6.54 -5.34
C ILE A 170 16.48 -5.79 -6.03
N LEU A 171 15.24 -6.19 -5.78
CA LEU A 171 14.08 -5.65 -6.48
C LEU A 171 13.63 -4.31 -5.90
N LEU A 172 13.62 -4.16 -4.57
CA LEU A 172 13.31 -2.88 -3.92
C LEU A 172 14.37 -1.83 -4.28
N LYS A 173 15.66 -2.19 -4.20
CA LYS A 173 16.75 -1.26 -4.55
C LYS A 173 16.68 -0.85 -6.02
N THR A 174 16.34 -1.76 -6.94
CA THR A 174 16.21 -1.41 -8.37
C THR A 174 14.96 -0.56 -8.66
N ALA A 175 13.85 -0.80 -7.96
CA ALA A 175 12.63 -0.01 -8.08
C ALA A 175 12.79 1.39 -7.47
N LEU A 176 13.41 1.50 -6.28
CA LEU A 176 13.62 2.76 -5.57
C LEU A 176 14.71 3.64 -6.19
N ILE A 177 15.70 3.06 -6.88
CA ILE A 177 16.72 3.82 -7.61
C ILE A 177 16.18 4.39 -8.93
N ASN A 178 15.01 3.93 -9.37
CA ASN A 178 14.45 4.32 -10.65
C ASN A 178 13.17 5.13 -10.49
N ASP A 179 13.33 6.45 -10.51
CA ASP A 179 12.23 7.43 -10.41
C ASP A 179 11.07 7.13 -11.36
N ARG A 180 11.31 6.53 -12.53
CA ARG A 180 10.23 6.17 -13.46
C ARG A 180 9.40 5.01 -12.97
N ILE A 181 10.03 3.98 -12.38
CA ILE A 181 9.30 2.85 -11.78
C ILE A 181 8.48 3.36 -10.59
N LEU A 182 9.10 4.17 -9.72
CA LEU A 182 8.41 4.75 -8.57
C LEU A 182 7.23 5.64 -8.99
N LYS A 183 7.43 6.56 -9.95
CA LYS A 183 6.35 7.41 -10.48
C LYS A 183 5.21 6.60 -11.07
N MET A 184 5.51 5.54 -11.83
CA MET A 184 4.47 4.66 -12.36
C MET A 184 3.74 3.90 -11.25
N HIS A 185 4.43 3.49 -10.19
CA HIS A 185 3.76 2.89 -9.04
C HIS A 185 2.87 3.90 -8.31
N LEU A 186 3.31 5.14 -8.11
CA LEU A 186 2.46 6.19 -7.51
C LEU A 186 1.17 6.40 -8.32
N LYS A 187 1.24 6.34 -9.66
CA LYS A 187 0.04 6.39 -10.52
C LYS A 187 -0.95 5.25 -10.29
N THR A 188 -0.48 4.08 -9.85
CA THR A 188 -1.39 2.98 -9.45
C THR A 188 -2.11 3.28 -8.13
N ILE A 189 -1.43 3.97 -7.20
CA ILE A 189 -1.98 4.34 -5.89
C ILE A 189 -3.01 5.47 -6.06
N THR A 190 -2.71 6.46 -6.92
CA THR A 190 -3.65 7.55 -7.24
C THR A 190 -4.82 7.09 -8.10
N GLY A 191 -4.77 5.88 -8.65
CA GLY A 191 -5.81 5.32 -9.50
C GLY A 191 -5.80 5.85 -10.94
N GLU A 192 -4.74 6.57 -11.34
CA GLU A 192 -4.55 7.05 -12.72
C GLU A 192 -4.32 5.90 -13.72
N ILE A 193 -3.72 4.80 -13.26
CA ILE A 193 -3.48 3.61 -14.08
C ILE A 193 -3.85 2.34 -13.30
N SER A 194 -4.20 1.29 -14.02
CA SER A 194 -4.44 -0.03 -13.42
C SER A 194 -3.13 -0.71 -12.99
N PHE A 195 -3.22 -1.66 -12.05
CA PHE A 195 -2.03 -2.43 -11.67
C PHE A 195 -1.55 -3.30 -12.83
N ARG A 196 -2.46 -3.76 -13.68
CA ARG A 196 -2.13 -4.47 -14.93
C ARG A 196 -1.22 -3.63 -15.82
N GLU A 197 -1.61 -2.40 -16.11
CA GLU A 197 -0.83 -1.49 -16.95
C GLU A 197 0.57 -1.24 -16.36
N TYR A 198 0.66 -1.04 -15.05
CA TYR A 198 1.94 -0.93 -14.36
C TYR A 198 2.79 -2.18 -14.52
N ALA A 199 2.24 -3.37 -14.27
CA ALA A 199 2.95 -4.63 -14.36
C ALA A 199 3.48 -4.90 -15.79
N ASP A 200 2.66 -4.64 -16.80
CA ASP A 200 3.05 -4.77 -18.21
C ASP A 200 4.15 -3.76 -18.58
N TRP A 201 4.01 -2.50 -18.13
CA TRP A 201 4.99 -1.46 -18.35
C TRP A 201 6.35 -1.81 -17.74
N VAL A 202 6.37 -2.32 -16.49
CA VAL A 202 7.58 -2.76 -15.79
C VAL A 202 8.19 -3.95 -16.50
N ARG A 203 7.40 -4.98 -16.83
CA ARG A 203 7.89 -6.22 -17.48
C ARG A 203 8.64 -5.94 -18.77
N ILE A 204 8.12 -5.03 -19.61
CA ILE A 204 8.75 -4.65 -20.89
C ILE A 204 10.11 -3.96 -20.67
N ARG A 205 10.24 -3.17 -19.60
CA ARG A 205 11.40 -2.29 -19.38
C ARG A 205 12.41 -2.85 -18.38
N PHE A 206 12.03 -3.88 -17.61
CA PHE A 206 12.87 -4.52 -16.61
C PHE A 206 14.23 -4.99 -17.15
N PRO A 207 14.33 -5.61 -18.35
CA PRO A 207 15.63 -6.00 -18.91
C PRO A 207 16.57 -4.81 -19.16
N LEU A 208 16.03 -3.68 -19.64
CA LEU A 208 16.80 -2.46 -19.92
C LEU A 208 17.32 -1.79 -18.65
N PHE A 209 16.57 -1.85 -17.55
CA PHE A 209 17.00 -1.33 -16.26
C PHE A 209 18.07 -2.20 -15.60
N PHE A 210 18.03 -3.51 -15.81
CA PHE A 210 19.08 -4.42 -15.37
C PHE A 210 20.40 -4.23 -16.14
N ILE A 211 20.34 -3.98 -17.46
CA ILE A 211 21.52 -3.76 -18.31
C ILE A 211 22.17 -2.40 -18.02
N LYS A 212 21.38 -1.31 -17.90
CA LYS A 212 21.93 0.03 -17.57
C LYS A 212 22.66 0.10 -16.23
N ARG A 213 22.40 -0.84 -15.32
CA ARG A 213 23.09 -0.96 -14.03
C ARG A 213 24.51 -1.49 -14.15
N PHE A 214 24.83 -2.27 -15.18
CA PHE A 214 26.18 -2.76 -15.46
C PHE A 214 27.01 -1.78 -16.32
N PHE A 215 26.34 -0.88 -17.07
CA PHE A 215 27.00 0.03 -18.02
C PHE A 215 26.93 1.52 -17.64
N SER A 216 26.48 1.88 -16.43
CA SER A 216 26.62 3.27 -15.95
C SER A 216 28.05 3.51 -15.46
N PRO A 217 28.80 4.47 -16.03
CA PRO A 217 30.11 4.82 -15.51
C PRO A 217 29.95 5.35 -14.07
N LYS A 218 30.89 4.95 -13.18
CA LYS A 218 31.03 5.55 -11.85
C LYS A 218 31.15 7.06 -12.04
N LYS A 219 30.13 7.82 -11.66
CA LYS A 219 30.30 9.27 -11.49
C LYS A 219 31.26 9.48 -10.33
N GLU A 220 32.44 9.99 -10.65
CA GLU A 220 33.42 10.46 -9.68
C GLU A 220 32.78 11.52 -8.78
N ASN A 221 33.00 11.33 -7.49
CA ASN A 221 32.37 12.04 -6.41
C ASN A 221 33.13 13.36 -6.19
N THR A 222 32.61 14.48 -6.69
CA THR A 222 33.10 15.83 -6.32
C THR A 222 31.92 16.75 -6.03
N SER A 223 31.46 16.75 -4.78
CA SER A 223 31.15 17.95 -3.97
C SER A 223 30.25 17.62 -2.76
N LYS A 224 30.86 17.78 -1.58
CA LYS A 224 30.33 17.99 -0.21
C LYS A 224 29.31 17.00 0.40
N PRO A 225 29.48 16.63 1.69
CA PRO A 225 28.67 15.61 2.33
C PRO A 225 27.33 16.19 2.79
N THR A 226 26.24 15.86 2.09
CA THR A 226 24.92 15.86 2.72
C THR A 226 24.85 14.64 3.64
N HIS A 227 24.74 14.91 4.95
CA HIS A 227 24.59 13.91 6.01
C HIS A 227 23.46 12.93 5.68
N CYS A 228 23.83 11.76 5.15
CA CYS A 228 23.00 10.57 5.08
C CYS A 228 23.59 9.60 6.12
N SER A 229 23.20 9.82 7.38
CA SER A 229 23.55 8.94 8.48
C SER A 229 22.65 7.70 8.39
N LEU A 230 23.22 6.62 7.87
CA LEU A 230 22.65 5.27 7.94
C LEU A 230 22.46 4.87 9.41
N LEU A 231 21.20 4.76 9.85
CA LEU A 231 20.76 3.93 10.98
C LEU A 231 19.37 3.33 10.66
#